data_AF-A0A8X8IDR9-F1
#
_entry.id   AF-A0A8X8IDR9-F1
#
_cell.length_a   1.000
_cell.length_b   1.000
_cell.length_c   1.000
_cell.angle_alpha   90.00
_cell.angle_beta   90.00
_cell.angle_gamma   90.00
#
_symmetry.space_group_name_H-M   'P 1'
#
loop_
_entity.id
_entity.type
_entity.pdbx_description
1 polymer ?
#
loop_
_entity_poly.entity_id
_entity_poly.type
_entity_poly.pdbx_seq_one_letter_code
_entity_poly.pdbx_strand_id
1 'polypeptide(L)' 'MKHTTRLSYLMQLSWEVQRKKHISRARALQAAWAILLNEDITIYYLVKRHSNRNTPNKIEAKDLALFASH' A
#
# COMPACT_ATOMS: atom_id res chain seq x y z
N MET A 1 -11.24 -15.38 9.72
CA MET A 1 -11.38 -13.93 10.01
C MET A 1 -10.41 -13.03 9.21
N LYS A 2 -9.89 -13.45 8.03
CA LYS A 2 -8.93 -12.66 7.23
C LYS A 2 -9.56 -11.75 6.16
N HIS A 3 -10.80 -12.02 5.74
CA HIS A 3 -11.46 -11.24 4.69
C HIS A 3 -12.14 -9.97 5.21
N THR A 4 -12.67 -10.00 6.44
CA THR A 4 -13.34 -8.86 7.07
C THR A 4 -12.37 -7.72 7.38
N THR A 5 -11.14 -8.04 7.81
CA THR A 5 -10.08 -7.06 8.05
C THR A 5 -9.66 -6.34 6.78
N ARG A 6 -9.50 -7.08 5.67
CA ARG A 6 -9.14 -6.52 4.37
C ARG A 6 -10.20 -5.56 3.80
N LEU A 7 -11.48 -5.90 3.95
CA LEU A 7 -12.57 -5.03 3.50
C LEU A 7 -12.66 -3.75 4.35
N SER A 8 -12.64 -3.87 5.68
CA SER A 8 -12.64 -2.70 6.57
C SER A 8 -11.46 -1.78 6.28
N TYR A 9 -10.29 -2.35 6.01
CA TYR A 9 -9.09 -1.61 5.65
C TYR A 9 -9.21 -0.89 4.30
N LEU A 10 -9.70 -1.57 3.25
CA LEU A 10 -10.00 -0.95 1.96
C LEU A 10 -10.95 0.25 2.12
N MET A 11 -11.97 0.11 2.96
CA MET A 11 -12.93 1.17 3.24
C MET A 11 -12.28 2.36 3.94
N GLN A 12 -11.44 2.11 4.96
CA GLN A 12 -10.69 3.16 5.64
C GLN A 12 -9.74 3.90 4.70
N LEU A 13 -8.94 3.17 3.91
CA LEU A 13 -8.02 3.75 2.94
C LEU A 13 -8.75 4.60 1.90
N SER A 14 -9.89 4.10 1.40
CA SER A 14 -10.71 4.84 0.45
C SER A 14 -11.32 6.12 1.05
N TRP A 15 -11.66 6.12 2.34
CA TRP A 15 -12.13 7.32 3.04
C TRP A 15 -11.02 8.37 3.17
N GLU A 16 -9.80 7.96 3.50
CA GLU A 16 -8.66 8.88 3.58
C GLU A 16 -8.34 9.52 2.23
N VAL A 17 -8.37 8.72 1.15
CA VAL A 17 -8.15 9.21 -0.22
C VAL A 17 -9.23 10.23 -0.59
N GLN A 18 -10.50 9.92 -0.30
CA GLN A 18 -11.61 10.85 -0.53
C GLN A 18 -11.41 12.16 0.23
N ARG A 19 -11.04 12.09 1.52
CA ARG A 19 -10.83 13.27 2.38
C ARG A 19 -9.68 14.15 1.89
N LYS A 20 -8.55 13.55 1.50
CA LYS A 20 -7.34 14.28 1.09
C LYS A 20 -7.40 14.82 -0.34
N LYS A 21 -8.09 14.11 -1.24
CA LYS A 21 -8.13 14.44 -2.68
C LYS A 21 -9.44 15.08 -3.12
N HIS A 22 -10.44 15.17 -2.24
CA HIS A 22 -11.76 15.74 -2.53
C HIS A 22 -12.41 15.14 -3.79
N ILE A 23 -12.29 13.82 -3.96
CA ILE A 23 -12.84 13.07 -5.10
C ILE A 23 -14.07 12.26 -4.69
N SER A 24 -14.84 11.79 -5.69
CA SER A 24 -16.02 10.95 -5.43
C SER A 24 -15.65 9.64 -4.74
N ARG A 25 -16.59 9.11 -3.95
CA ARG A 25 -16.43 7.85 -3.20
C ARG A 25 -15.99 6.69 -4.08
N ALA A 26 -16.54 6.59 -5.30
CA ALA A 26 -16.21 5.55 -6.27
C ALA A 26 -14.76 5.66 -6.76
N ARG A 27 -14.31 6.87 -7.13
CA ARG A 27 -12.92 7.10 -7.55
C ARG A 27 -11.93 6.84 -6.41
N ALA A 28 -12.31 7.22 -5.19
CA ALA A 28 -11.49 6.95 -4.01
C ALA A 28 -11.38 5.45 -3.69
N LEU A 29 -12.47 4.69 -3.87
CA LEU A 29 -12.46 3.23 -3.72
C LEU A 29 -11.58 2.55 -4.78
N GLN A 30 -11.69 2.98 -6.04
CA GLN A 30 -10.87 2.46 -7.12
C GLN A 30 -9.37 2.72 -6.89
N ALA A 31 -9.01 3.91 -6.40
CA ALA A 31 -7.64 4.24 -6.04
C ALA A 31 -7.13 3.41 -4.86
N ALA A 32 -7.93 3.27 -3.80
CA ALA A 32 -7.58 2.44 -2.65
C ALA A 32 -7.41 0.96 -3.04
N TRP A 33 -8.24 0.46 -3.94
CA TRP A 33 -8.14 -0.90 -4.48
C TRP A 33 -6.86 -1.09 -5.29
N ALA A 34 -6.51 -0.12 -6.15
CA ALA A 34 -5.26 -0.15 -6.90
C ALA A 34 -4.03 -0.14 -5.98
N ILE A 35 -4.07 0.62 -4.88
CA ILE A 35 -2.99 0.63 -3.87
C ILE A 35 -2.87 -0.74 -3.20
N LEU A 36 -3.98 -1.32 -2.75
CA LEU A 36 -4.02 -2.65 -2.12
C LEU A 36 -3.51 -3.76 -3.05
N LEU A 37 -3.84 -3.69 -4.34
CA LEU A 37 -3.34 -4.66 -5.33
C LEU A 37 -1.86 -4.50 -5.66
N ASN A 38 -1.32 -3.29 -5.52
CA ASN A 38 0.06 -2.97 -5.87
C ASN A 38 0.95 -2.73 -4.65
N GLU A 39 0.50 -3.02 -3.43
CA GLU A 39 1.23 -2.67 -2.20
C GLU A 39 2.61 -3.34 -2.18
N ASP A 40 2.67 -4.63 -2.50
CA ASP A 40 3.91 -5.42 -2.52
C ASP A 40 4.82 -5.01 -3.68
N ILE A 41 4.24 -4.70 -4.83
CA ILE A 41 4.99 -4.34 -6.05
C ILE A 41 5.59 -2.94 -5.90
N THR A 42 4.80 -1.99 -5.39
CA THR A 42 5.18 -0.58 -5.33
C THR A 42 6.32 -0.38 -4.35
N ILE A 43 6.27 -1.01 -3.17
CA ILE A 43 7.37 -0.88 -2.20
C ILE A 43 8.62 -1.59 -2.69
N TYR A 44 8.49 -2.81 -3.23
CA TYR A 44 9.62 -3.51 -3.84
C TYR A 44 10.31 -2.63 -4.90
N TYR A 45 9.52 -2.00 -5.77
CA TYR A 45 10.06 -1.17 -6.85
C TYR A 45 10.71 0.12 -6.33
N LEU A 46 10.12 0.77 -5.32
CA LEU A 46 10.69 1.95 -4.67
C LEU A 46 12.01 1.63 -3.97
N VAL A 47 12.08 0.52 -3.22
CA VAL A 47 13.32 0.08 -2.61
C VAL A 47 14.35 -0.24 -3.68
N LYS A 48 14.01 -1.03 -4.69
CA LYS A 48 14.94 -1.35 -5.77
C LYS A 48 15.47 -0.10 -6.48
N ARG A 49 14.62 0.91 -6.68
CA ARG A 49 14.97 2.16 -7.38
C ARG A 49 15.81 3.12 -6.52
N HIS A 50 15.57 3.16 -5.21
CA HIS A 50 16.22 4.12 -4.30
C HIS A 50 17.33 3.50 -3.44
N SER A 51 17.50 2.19 -3.45
CA SER A 51 18.62 1.51 -2.78
C SER A 51 19.85 1.49 -3.70
N ASN A 52 20.90 2.20 -3.30
CA ASN A 52 22.20 2.13 -3.96
C ASN A 52 23.00 0.91 -3.47
N ARG A 53 24.00 0.48 -4.25
CA ARG A 53 24.85 -0.69 -3.92
C ARG A 53 25.57 -0.56 -2.57
N ASN A 54 25.86 0.68 -2.15
CA ASN A 54 26.55 1.04 -0.90
C ASN A 54 25.61 1.46 0.24
N THR A 55 24.30 1.22 0.14
CA THR A 55 23.38 1.58 1.24
C THR A 55 23.61 0.64 2.43
N PRO A 56 23.94 1.16 3.63
CA PRO A 56 24.34 0.34 4.77
C PRO A 56 23.19 -0.50 5.35
N ASN A 57 21.93 -0.09 5.15
CA ASN A 57 20.73 -0.79 5.60
C ASN A 57 19.94 -1.34 4.42
N LYS A 58 20.40 -2.45 3.83
CA LYS A 58 19.63 -3.16 2.81
C LYS A 58 18.45 -3.87 3.47
N ILE A 59 17.25 -3.42 3.13
CA ILE A 59 16.00 -4.04 3.58
C ILE A 59 15.63 -5.12 2.56
N GLU A 60 15.33 -6.34 3.01
CA GLU A 60 14.90 -7.39 2.11
C GLU A 60 13.47 -7.17 1.64
N ALA A 61 13.17 -7.57 0.40
CA ALA A 61 11.84 -7.45 -0.23
C ALA A 61 10.71 -8.03 0.63
N LYS A 62 11.01 -9.06 1.42
CA LYS A 62 10.06 -9.71 2.34
C LYS A 62 9.68 -8.84 3.55
N ASP A 63 10.54 -7.89 3.93
CA ASP A 63 10.34 -6.96 5.05
C ASP A 63 9.68 -5.65 4.59
N LEU A 64 9.34 -5.57 3.29
CA LEU A 64 8.84 -4.38 2.61
C LEU A 64 7.35 -4.48 2.25
N ALA A 65 6.67 -5.53 2.68
CA ALA A 65 5.22 -5.54 2.62
C ALA A 65 4.70 -4.47 3.60
N LEU A 66 3.85 -3.57 3.12
CA LEU A 66 3.13 -2.61 3.98
C LEU A 66 2.36 -3.31 5.12
N PHE A 67 2.11 -4.62 4.99
CA PHE A 67 1.20 -5.38 5.84
C PHE A 67 1.73 -6.76 6.27
N ALA A 68 3.04 -6.89 6.51
CA ALA A 68 3.68 -8.13 6.98
C ALA A 68 3.15 -8.71 8.33
N SER A 69 2.14 -8.08 8.97
CA SER A 69 1.66 -8.43 10.31
C SER A 69 0.12 -8.49 10.40
N HIS A 70 -0.49 -9.43 9.67
CA HIS A 70 -1.91 -9.80 9.83
C HIS A 70 -2.15 -11.32 9.77
#